data_AF-A0AA44YE51-F1
#
_entry.id   AF-A0AA44YE51-F1
#
_cell.length_a   1.000
_cell.length_b   1.000
_cell.length_c   1.000
_cell.angle_alpha   90.00
_cell.angle_beta   90.00
_cell.angle_gamma   90.00
#
_symmetry.space_group_name_H-M   'P 1'
#
loop_
_entity.id
_entity.type
_entity.pdbx_description
1 polymer ?
#
loop_
_entity_poly.entity_id
_entity_poly.type
_entity_poly.pdbx_seq_one_letter_code
_entity_poly.pdbx_strand_id
1 'polypeptide(L)'
;MNRDFAFTIKSSSFDEDYNPSESTRITTNFANLARGENRRENLRNTLVMINNRFNSLANWDNPKADRYSVELDIISVEMRVEDQGASFPVIEILKTNIIDKKTQKRLEGIVGNNFSSYVRDYDFSVLLPAHNKNTAEFNIPDDFGDLHGNIFKHFVNSNEYHENFSKPPVICLSVSSKDTYHRTGNQHPVLGDEYRQDGASLTDRYFKKMGLQVRYFMPKNSVAPLAFYFPGDLLSDYTDLELIGTISTMETFQKIYRPEIYNANSAAGQCYQPSLNNQDHSLTKIVYDREERSQLAIEQGKFTEEQFIKPYKPILEQWSAHYAL
;
A
#
# COMPACT_ATOMS: atom_id res chain seq x y z
N MET A 1 17.84 -8.69 28.44
CA MET A 1 18.57 -8.77 27.16
C MET A 1 17.58 -8.37 26.08
N ASN A 2 17.74 -7.20 25.46
CA ASN A 2 17.00 -6.87 24.26
C ASN A 2 17.45 -7.85 23.18
N ARG A 3 16.52 -8.63 22.64
CA ARG A 3 16.75 -9.42 21.43
C ARG A 3 16.36 -8.52 20.28
N ASP A 4 17.33 -8.18 19.44
CA ASP A 4 17.09 -7.32 18.29
C ASP A 4 16.60 -8.19 17.13
N PHE A 5 15.39 -7.90 16.65
CA PHE A 5 14.89 -8.52 15.42
C PHE A 5 15.73 -8.04 14.23
N ALA A 6 16.08 -8.97 13.35
CA ALA A 6 16.82 -8.69 12.13
C ALA A 6 15.91 -8.82 10.91
N PHE A 7 16.17 -8.01 9.88
CA PHE A 7 15.40 -8.04 8.65
C PHE A 7 16.23 -8.59 7.49
N THR A 8 15.55 -9.15 6.50
CA THR A 8 16.13 -9.50 5.21
C THR A 8 15.21 -8.98 4.12
N ILE A 9 15.76 -8.18 3.22
CA ILE A 9 15.02 -7.59 2.11
C ILE A 9 15.38 -8.34 0.84
N LYS A 10 14.36 -8.80 0.11
CA LYS A 10 14.48 -9.40 -1.21
C LYS A 10 13.74 -8.53 -2.22
N SER A 11 14.34 -8.34 -3.39
CA SER A 11 13.73 -7.61 -4.50
C SER A 11 13.50 -8.55 -5.68
N SER A 12 12.34 -8.43 -6.32
CA SER A 12 12.00 -9.15 -7.55
C SER A 12 11.19 -8.25 -8.48
N SER A 13 11.30 -8.47 -9.79
CA SER A 13 10.57 -7.67 -10.79
C SER A 13 9.07 -7.97 -10.77
N PHE A 14 8.24 -6.92 -10.76
CA PHE A 14 6.83 -7.00 -11.12
C PHE A 14 6.66 -6.52 -12.58
N ASP A 15 6.79 -7.47 -13.50
CA ASP A 15 6.61 -7.25 -14.94
C ASP A 15 5.50 -8.15 -15.51
N GLU A 16 5.34 -8.18 -16.84
CA GLU A 16 4.32 -9.02 -17.47
C GLU A 16 4.57 -10.53 -17.33
N ASP A 17 5.80 -10.93 -17.02
CA ASP A 17 6.20 -12.31 -16.82
C ASP A 17 6.21 -12.73 -15.35
N TYR A 18 5.96 -11.78 -14.42
CA TYR A 18 5.81 -12.05 -13.00
C TYR A 18 4.78 -13.16 -12.73
N ASN A 19 5.26 -14.26 -12.16
CA ASN A 19 4.46 -15.41 -11.81
C ASN A 19 4.75 -15.76 -10.34
N PRO A 20 3.78 -15.58 -9.41
CA PRO A 20 3.98 -15.96 -8.03
C PRO A 20 4.25 -17.48 -7.95
N SER A 21 5.22 -17.91 -7.16
CA SER A 21 5.52 -19.35 -7.05
C SER A 21 4.40 -20.07 -6.29
N GLU A 22 4.12 -21.33 -6.64
CA GLU A 22 3.10 -22.13 -5.93
C GLU A 22 3.41 -22.30 -4.43
N SER A 23 4.70 -22.27 -4.07
CA SER A 23 5.21 -22.34 -2.70
C SER A 23 5.21 -20.99 -1.97
N THR A 24 5.26 -19.87 -2.70
CA THR A 24 4.98 -18.53 -2.17
C THR A 24 3.49 -18.27 -2.31
N ARG A 25 2.69 -18.99 -1.50
CA ARG A 25 1.30 -18.60 -1.21
C ARG A 25 1.32 -17.27 -0.43
N ILE A 26 1.64 -16.19 -1.15
CA ILE A 26 1.75 -14.83 -0.63
C ILE A 26 0.64 -14.04 -1.31
N THR A 27 -0.27 -13.69 -0.43
CA THR A 27 -1.59 -13.10 -0.52
C THR A 27 -1.47 -11.58 -0.68
N THR A 28 -0.56 -11.11 -1.53
CA THR A 28 -0.45 -9.68 -1.79
C THR A 28 -1.52 -9.19 -2.76
N ASN A 29 -1.92 -7.93 -2.59
CA ASN A 29 -3.04 -7.33 -3.33
C ASN A 29 -2.85 -7.42 -4.86
N PHE A 30 -1.60 -7.43 -5.34
CA PHE A 30 -1.26 -7.56 -6.76
C PHE A 30 -1.01 -9.01 -7.21
N ALA A 31 -0.75 -9.96 -6.30
CA ALA A 31 -0.52 -11.37 -6.67
C ALA A 31 -1.77 -12.02 -7.30
N ASN A 32 -2.98 -11.59 -6.91
CA ASN A 32 -4.22 -12.07 -7.53
C ASN A 32 -4.33 -11.64 -9.02
N LEU A 33 -3.83 -10.44 -9.38
CA LEU A 33 -3.75 -10.02 -10.79
C LEU A 33 -2.79 -10.89 -11.60
N ALA A 34 -1.82 -11.50 -10.91
CA ALA A 34 -0.78 -12.33 -11.47
C ALA A 34 -1.16 -13.84 -11.50
N ARG A 35 -2.46 -14.19 -11.45
CA ARG A 35 -2.93 -15.59 -11.48
C ARG A 35 -3.87 -15.87 -12.66
N GLY A 36 -4.06 -17.16 -12.94
CA GLY A 36 -4.97 -17.65 -13.97
C GLY A 36 -4.47 -17.49 -15.41
N GLU A 37 -5.31 -17.93 -16.36
CA GLU A 37 -4.95 -17.97 -17.79
C GLU A 37 -4.69 -16.58 -18.39
N ASN A 38 -5.34 -15.54 -17.85
CA ASN A 38 -5.19 -14.15 -18.31
C ASN A 38 -4.07 -13.38 -17.59
N ARG A 39 -3.24 -14.04 -16.78
CA ARG A 39 -2.17 -13.42 -15.98
C ARG A 39 -1.35 -12.39 -16.76
N ARG A 40 -0.72 -12.82 -17.86
CA ARG A 40 0.21 -11.97 -18.61
C ARG A 40 -0.49 -10.76 -19.23
N GLU A 41 -1.72 -10.94 -19.72
CA GLU A 41 -2.52 -9.85 -20.28
C GLU A 41 -2.94 -8.85 -19.18
N ASN A 42 -3.39 -9.33 -18.03
CA ASN A 42 -3.72 -8.50 -16.87
C ASN A 42 -2.52 -7.64 -16.43
N LEU A 43 -1.35 -8.26 -16.27
CA LEU A 43 -0.12 -7.56 -15.87
C LEU A 43 0.32 -6.54 -16.92
N ARG A 44 0.36 -6.93 -18.20
CA ARG A 44 0.69 -6.01 -19.30
C ARG A 44 -0.26 -4.81 -19.34
N ASN A 45 -1.57 -5.04 -19.27
CA ASN A 45 -2.57 -3.98 -19.30
C ASN A 45 -2.43 -3.05 -18.08
N THR A 46 -2.14 -3.61 -16.90
CA THR A 46 -1.86 -2.83 -15.68
C THR A 46 -0.65 -1.92 -15.88
N LEU A 47 0.48 -2.46 -16.34
CA LEU A 47 1.71 -1.68 -16.59
C LEU A 47 1.51 -0.60 -17.66
N VAL A 48 0.75 -0.89 -18.72
CA VAL A 48 0.37 0.12 -19.73
C VAL A 48 -0.48 1.23 -19.11
N MET A 49 -1.45 0.90 -18.25
CA MET A 49 -2.26 1.91 -17.55
C MET A 49 -1.40 2.79 -16.64
N ILE A 50 -0.44 2.21 -15.91
CA ILE A 50 0.51 2.96 -15.07
C ILE A 50 1.34 3.91 -15.94
N ASN A 51 1.92 3.43 -17.04
CA ASN A 51 2.71 4.26 -17.96
C ASN A 51 1.89 5.42 -18.53
N ASN A 52 0.68 5.14 -19.01
CA ASN A 52 -0.22 6.17 -19.54
C ASN A 52 -0.56 7.21 -18.46
N ARG A 53 -0.84 6.75 -17.23
CA ARG A 53 -1.16 7.66 -16.13
C ARG A 53 0.04 8.51 -15.74
N PHE A 54 1.23 7.92 -15.64
CA PHE A 54 2.47 8.63 -15.35
C PHE A 54 2.71 9.75 -16.37
N ASN A 55 2.67 9.42 -17.67
CA ASN A 55 2.90 10.39 -18.73
C ASN A 55 1.82 11.48 -18.80
N SER A 56 0.57 11.19 -18.40
CA SER A 56 -0.49 12.21 -18.33
C SER A 56 -0.23 13.29 -17.28
N LEU A 57 0.43 12.91 -16.17
CA LEU A 57 0.80 13.82 -15.09
C LEU A 57 2.14 14.51 -15.40
N ALA A 58 3.13 13.75 -15.88
CA ALA A 58 4.42 14.24 -16.35
C ALA A 58 4.34 14.75 -17.81
N ASN A 59 3.47 15.74 -18.03
CA ASN A 59 3.15 16.26 -19.37
C ASN A 59 4.16 17.31 -19.89
N TRP A 60 5.02 17.85 -19.02
CA TRP A 60 6.05 18.81 -19.41
C TRP A 60 7.11 18.12 -20.27
N ASP A 61 7.49 18.76 -21.38
CA ASP A 61 8.43 18.22 -22.37
C ASP A 61 8.10 16.78 -22.82
N ASN A 62 6.80 16.46 -22.85
CA ASN A 62 6.28 15.13 -23.17
C ASN A 62 5.05 15.20 -24.12
N PRO A 63 5.18 15.80 -25.31
CA PRO A 63 4.05 16.10 -26.20
C PRO A 63 3.31 14.86 -26.72
N LYS A 64 3.97 13.70 -26.75
CA LYS A 64 3.39 12.42 -27.19
C LYS A 64 2.90 11.54 -26.05
N ALA A 65 3.08 11.97 -24.80
CA ALA A 65 2.75 11.20 -23.60
C ALA A 65 3.40 9.79 -23.58
N ASP A 66 4.61 9.63 -24.12
CA ASP A 66 5.30 8.34 -24.26
C ASP A 66 6.74 8.36 -23.71
N ARG A 67 7.20 9.49 -23.15
CA ARG A 67 8.59 9.70 -22.68
C ARG A 67 8.98 8.77 -21.54
N TYR A 68 8.08 8.52 -20.60
CA TYR A 68 8.40 7.78 -19.37
C TYR A 68 7.85 6.36 -19.42
N SER A 69 8.56 5.44 -18.77
CA SER A 69 8.04 4.15 -18.34
C SER A 69 8.26 4.00 -16.83
N VAL A 70 7.38 3.27 -16.16
CA VAL A 70 7.49 2.90 -14.75
C VAL A 70 7.75 1.40 -14.66
N GLU A 71 8.86 1.04 -14.02
CA GLU A 71 9.16 -0.32 -13.59
C GLU A 71 8.77 -0.47 -12.12
N LEU A 72 8.35 -1.68 -11.75
CA LEU A 72 7.92 -2.00 -10.39
C LEU A 72 8.77 -3.14 -9.85
N ASP A 73 9.33 -2.95 -8.66
CA ASP A 73 9.98 -4.02 -7.90
C ASP A 73 9.08 -4.42 -6.73
N ILE A 74 8.88 -5.71 -6.54
CA ILE A 74 8.33 -6.29 -5.31
C ILE A 74 9.45 -6.36 -4.30
N ILE A 75 9.25 -5.67 -3.18
CA ILE A 75 10.12 -5.69 -2.03
C ILE A 75 9.46 -6.58 -0.98
N SER A 76 10.03 -7.75 -0.74
CA SER A 76 9.60 -8.69 0.29
C SER A 76 10.54 -8.57 1.49
N VAL A 77 9.96 -8.31 2.66
CA VAL A 77 10.68 -8.16 3.93
C VAL A 77 10.38 -9.35 4.81
N GLU A 78 11.43 -10.08 5.16
CA GLU A 78 11.38 -11.17 6.12
C GLU A 78 11.99 -10.70 7.43
N MET A 79 11.37 -11.07 8.55
CA MET A 79 11.85 -10.77 9.90
C MET A 79 12.27 -12.07 10.60
N ARG A 80 13.40 -12.01 11.29
CA ARG A 80 13.88 -13.08 12.16
C ARG A 80 13.74 -12.67 13.62
N VAL A 81 12.99 -13.46 14.39
CA VAL A 81 12.72 -13.22 15.82
C VAL A 81 13.83 -13.78 16.72
N GLU A 82 14.48 -14.87 16.30
CA GLU A 82 15.57 -15.52 17.03
C GLU A 82 16.70 -15.91 16.07
N ASP A 83 17.96 -15.86 16.51
CA ASP A 83 19.15 -16.07 15.66
C ASP A 83 19.15 -17.40 14.87
N GLN A 84 18.50 -18.44 15.40
CA GLN A 84 18.35 -19.76 14.77
C GLN A 84 16.91 -20.07 14.33
N GLY A 85 16.00 -19.10 14.42
CA GLY A 85 14.60 -19.24 14.01
C GLY A 85 14.42 -19.10 12.49
N ALA A 86 13.33 -19.70 11.98
CA ALA A 86 12.91 -19.46 10.61
C ALA A 86 12.50 -18.00 10.40
N SER A 87 12.90 -17.42 9.27
CA SER A 87 12.45 -16.08 8.89
C SER A 87 10.96 -16.10 8.55
N PHE A 88 10.23 -15.06 8.97
CA PHE A 88 8.80 -14.90 8.70
C PHE A 88 8.56 -13.68 7.79
N PRO A 89 7.79 -13.79 6.70
CA PRO A 89 7.46 -12.64 5.86
C PRO A 89 6.56 -11.67 6.63
N VAL A 90 6.99 -10.41 6.78
CA VAL A 90 6.23 -9.42 7.56
C VAL A 90 5.59 -8.35 6.67
N ILE A 91 6.29 -7.90 5.62
CA ILE A 91 5.87 -6.81 4.75
C ILE A 91 6.16 -7.18 3.30
N GLU A 92 5.23 -6.86 2.40
CA GLU A 92 5.48 -6.88 0.97
C GLU A 92 4.89 -5.61 0.33
N ILE A 93 5.73 -4.89 -0.40
CA ILE A 93 5.44 -3.56 -0.96
C ILE A 93 6.02 -3.44 -2.36
N LEU A 94 5.49 -2.51 -3.14
CA LEU A 94 6.03 -2.14 -4.43
C LEU A 94 6.95 -0.90 -4.30
N LYS A 95 8.10 -0.96 -4.97
CA LYS A 95 8.95 0.20 -5.26
C LYS A 95 8.81 0.55 -6.73
N THR A 96 8.68 1.85 -7.01
CA THR A 96 8.66 2.37 -8.38
C THR A 96 10.09 2.72 -8.83
N ASN A 97 10.39 2.52 -10.11
CA ASN A 97 11.57 3.06 -10.77
C ASN A 97 11.12 3.72 -12.08
N ILE A 98 11.60 4.93 -12.36
CA ILE A 98 11.16 5.73 -13.50
C ILE A 98 12.24 5.69 -14.58
N ILE A 99 11.87 5.25 -15.78
CA ILE A 99 12.73 5.25 -16.96
C ILE A 99 12.38 6.45 -17.83
N ASP A 100 13.29 7.42 -17.91
CA ASP A 100 13.19 8.52 -18.88
C ASP A 100 13.82 8.09 -20.21
N LYS A 101 12.98 7.78 -21.20
CA LYS A 101 13.42 7.33 -22.53
C LYS A 101 14.11 8.42 -23.34
N LYS A 102 13.88 9.71 -23.02
CA LYS A 102 14.54 10.82 -23.72
C LYS A 102 15.99 10.94 -23.28
N THR A 103 16.26 10.81 -21.98
CA THR A 103 17.61 10.95 -21.43
C THR A 103 18.31 9.61 -21.16
N GLN A 104 17.61 8.48 -21.33
CA GLN A 104 18.09 7.13 -21.01
C GLN A 104 18.53 6.99 -19.55
N LYS A 105 17.82 7.65 -18.63
CA LYS A 105 18.12 7.61 -17.19
C LYS A 105 17.09 6.78 -16.46
N ARG A 106 17.56 5.99 -15.50
CA ARG A 106 16.73 5.33 -14.48
C ARG A 106 16.78 6.17 -13.21
N LEU A 107 15.62 6.63 -12.77
CA LEU A 107 15.43 7.43 -11.57
C LEU A 107 14.75 6.57 -10.51
N GLU A 108 15.19 6.69 -9.26
CA GLU A 108 14.51 6.00 -8.17
C GLU A 108 13.14 6.63 -7.91
N GLY A 109 12.15 5.78 -7.68
CA GLY A 109 10.83 6.17 -7.18
C GLY A 109 10.64 5.77 -5.73
N ILE A 110 9.44 6.04 -5.21
CA ILE A 110 9.11 5.81 -3.80
C ILE A 110 8.77 4.32 -3.56
N VAL A 111 9.22 3.80 -2.42
CA VAL A 111 8.87 2.48 -1.88
C VAL A 111 7.65 2.59 -0.94
N GLY A 112 6.83 1.54 -0.84
CA GLY A 112 5.63 1.53 0.03
C GLY A 112 4.30 1.46 -0.72
N ASN A 113 4.35 1.40 -2.06
CA ASN A 113 3.16 1.23 -2.88
C ASN A 113 2.52 -0.13 -2.64
N ASN A 114 1.19 -0.19 -2.71
CA ASN A 114 0.38 -1.40 -2.58
C ASN A 114 0.69 -2.21 -1.31
N PHE A 115 0.78 -1.50 -0.18
CA PHE A 115 1.24 -2.05 1.10
C PHE A 115 0.45 -3.27 1.56
N SER A 116 1.15 -4.40 1.69
CA SER A 116 0.67 -5.63 2.30
C SER A 116 1.51 -5.97 3.53
N SER A 117 0.84 -6.41 4.60
CA SER A 117 1.48 -6.82 5.84
C SER A 117 0.75 -8.01 6.43
N TYR A 118 1.52 -9.02 6.83
CA TYR A 118 1.02 -10.24 7.45
C TYR A 118 0.38 -9.95 8.81
N VAL A 119 1.05 -9.14 9.62
CA VAL A 119 0.55 -8.74 10.95
C VAL A 119 -0.70 -7.88 10.82
N ARG A 120 -0.77 -7.00 9.81
CA ARG A 120 -2.00 -6.24 9.53
C ARG A 120 -3.17 -7.14 9.15
N ASP A 121 -2.93 -8.12 8.28
CA ASP A 121 -3.99 -9.02 7.84
C ASP A 121 -4.46 -9.93 8.99
N TYR A 122 -3.56 -10.32 9.91
CA TYR A 122 -3.93 -10.92 11.20
C TYR A 122 -4.80 -9.99 12.05
N ASP A 123 -4.34 -8.76 12.29
CA ASP A 123 -5.03 -7.79 13.15
C ASP A 123 -6.47 -7.54 12.65
N PHE A 124 -6.64 -7.26 11.36
CA PHE A 124 -7.95 -6.91 10.79
C PHE A 124 -8.84 -8.11 10.46
N SER A 125 -8.27 -9.26 10.09
CA SER A 125 -9.05 -10.42 9.60
C SER A 125 -9.25 -11.52 10.64
N VAL A 126 -8.47 -11.51 11.73
CA VAL A 126 -8.53 -12.53 12.79
C VAL A 126 -8.77 -11.90 14.15
N LEU A 127 -7.87 -11.03 14.62
CA LEU A 127 -7.92 -10.48 15.97
C LEU A 127 -9.16 -9.60 16.19
N LEU A 128 -9.39 -8.62 15.32
CA LEU A 128 -10.50 -7.67 15.47
C LEU A 128 -11.88 -8.35 15.36
N PRO A 129 -12.14 -9.26 14.38
CA PRO A 129 -13.37 -10.03 14.35
C PRO A 129 -13.55 -10.96 15.57
N ALA A 130 -12.47 -11.59 16.05
CA ALA A 130 -12.54 -12.44 17.23
C ALA A 130 -12.86 -11.64 18.50
N HIS A 131 -12.29 -10.44 18.66
CA HIS A 131 -12.55 -9.55 19.79
C HIS A 131 -14.01 -9.09 19.86
N ASN A 132 -14.62 -8.83 18.70
CA ASN A 132 -16.01 -8.40 18.60
C ASN A 132 -17.01 -9.56 18.51
N LYS A 133 -16.54 -10.81 18.64
CA LYS A 133 -17.42 -11.97 18.56
C LYS A 133 -18.33 -11.99 19.79
N ASN A 134 -19.64 -11.99 19.55
CA ASN A 134 -20.68 -11.95 20.59
C ASN A 134 -20.76 -10.63 21.39
N THR A 135 -20.19 -9.53 20.90
CA THR A 135 -20.43 -8.20 21.47
C THR A 135 -21.56 -7.50 20.71
N ALA A 136 -22.41 -6.75 21.41
CA ALA A 136 -23.48 -5.98 20.79
C ALA A 136 -22.96 -4.69 20.12
N GLU A 137 -21.90 -4.12 20.68
CA GLU A 137 -21.25 -2.91 20.20
C GLU A 137 -19.85 -3.24 19.68
N PHE A 138 -19.44 -2.51 18.62
CA PHE A 138 -18.11 -2.61 18.07
C PHE A 138 -17.10 -1.90 18.98
N ASN A 139 -16.02 -2.60 19.33
CA ASN A 139 -14.89 -2.04 20.05
C ASN A 139 -13.55 -2.54 19.46
N ILE A 140 -12.47 -1.86 19.81
CA ILE A 140 -11.11 -2.21 19.40
C ILE A 140 -10.30 -2.67 20.63
N PRO A 141 -9.40 -3.67 20.49
CA PRO A 141 -8.41 -3.96 21.52
C PRO A 141 -7.57 -2.72 21.86
N ASP A 142 -7.20 -2.54 23.14
CA ASP A 142 -6.45 -1.37 23.60
C ASP A 142 -5.07 -1.25 22.91
N ASP A 143 -4.45 -2.39 22.61
CA ASP A 143 -3.15 -2.53 21.96
C ASP A 143 -3.24 -2.74 20.43
N PHE A 144 -4.42 -2.50 19.84
CA PHE A 144 -4.66 -2.78 18.43
C PHE A 144 -3.69 -2.02 17.51
N GLY A 145 -2.86 -2.78 16.79
CA GLY A 145 -1.84 -2.27 15.88
C GLY A 145 -0.51 -1.87 16.53
N ASP A 146 -0.34 -2.01 17.85
CA ASP A 146 0.91 -1.63 18.52
C ASP A 146 2.10 -2.50 18.06
N LEU A 147 1.91 -3.82 18.04
CA LEU A 147 2.96 -4.75 17.59
C LEU A 147 3.38 -4.44 16.15
N HIS A 148 2.42 -4.32 15.24
CA HIS A 148 2.73 -4.03 13.84
C HIS A 148 3.35 -2.64 13.66
N GLY A 149 2.84 -1.65 14.39
CA GLY A 149 3.42 -0.30 14.41
C GLY A 149 4.88 -0.31 14.84
N ASN A 150 5.22 -1.06 15.89
CA ASN A 150 6.59 -1.22 16.35
C ASN A 150 7.46 -2.00 15.35
N ILE A 151 6.97 -3.08 14.75
CA ILE A 151 7.71 -3.81 13.69
C ILE A 151 8.01 -2.89 12.50
N PHE A 152 7.02 -2.10 12.06
CA PHE A 152 7.21 -1.16 10.95
C PHE A 152 8.24 -0.08 11.30
N LYS A 153 8.13 0.53 12.48
CA LYS A 153 9.10 1.53 12.96
C LYS A 153 10.51 0.94 13.07
N HIS A 154 10.63 -0.29 13.56
CA HIS A 154 11.92 -0.99 13.65
C HIS A 154 12.51 -1.22 12.27
N PHE A 155 11.69 -1.68 11.32
CA PHE A 155 12.10 -1.89 9.94
C PHE A 155 12.60 -0.59 9.28
N VAL A 156 11.82 0.48 9.29
CA VAL A 156 12.20 1.72 8.57
C VAL A 156 13.40 2.47 9.16
N ASN A 157 13.79 2.14 10.41
CA ASN A 157 14.99 2.67 11.07
C ASN A 157 16.15 1.66 11.11
N SER A 158 16.00 0.48 10.48
CA SER A 158 17.04 -0.55 10.50
C SER A 158 18.15 -0.25 9.49
N ASN A 159 19.34 -0.81 9.73
CA ASN A 159 20.44 -0.69 8.78
C ASN A 159 20.06 -1.28 7.42
N GLU A 160 19.36 -2.41 7.41
CA GLU A 160 18.92 -3.07 6.18
C GLU A 160 18.01 -2.18 5.34
N TYR A 161 17.11 -1.40 5.98
CA TYR A 161 16.30 -0.42 5.27
C TYR A 161 17.17 0.68 4.65
N HIS A 162 18.06 1.29 5.42
CA HIS A 162 18.92 2.38 4.97
C HIS A 162 19.97 1.95 3.93
N GLU A 163 20.37 0.69 3.91
CA GLU A 163 21.22 0.10 2.87
C GLU A 163 20.48 -0.09 1.53
N ASN A 164 19.15 -0.22 1.55
CA ASN A 164 18.33 -0.49 0.36
C ASN A 164 17.53 0.73 -0.14
N PHE A 165 17.22 1.68 0.74
CA PHE A 165 16.37 2.83 0.46
C PHE A 165 16.94 4.12 1.04
N SER A 166 17.01 5.14 0.18
CA SER A 166 17.53 6.47 0.53
C SER A 166 16.47 7.39 1.16
N LYS A 167 15.19 7.05 1.03
CA LYS A 167 14.07 7.86 1.50
C LYS A 167 13.03 7.03 2.24
N PRO A 168 12.28 7.62 3.19
CA PRO A 168 11.19 6.93 3.88
C PRO A 168 10.07 6.49 2.92
N PRO A 169 9.25 5.50 3.31
CA PRO A 169 8.20 4.99 2.45
C PRO A 169 6.99 5.94 2.43
N VAL A 170 6.27 5.94 1.31
CA VAL A 170 4.93 6.55 1.22
C VAL A 170 3.94 5.45 0.85
N ILE A 171 2.93 5.28 1.70
CA ILE A 171 1.86 4.31 1.48
C ILE A 171 0.63 5.06 0.97
N CYS A 172 0.17 4.72 -0.23
CA CYS A 172 -0.99 5.36 -0.84
C CYS A 172 -2.15 4.36 -0.96
N LEU A 173 -3.32 4.72 -0.42
CA LEU A 173 -4.49 3.85 -0.31
C LEU A 173 -5.77 4.54 -0.82
N SER A 174 -6.81 3.73 -1.00
CA SER A 174 -8.17 4.23 -1.15
C SER A 174 -8.62 5.05 0.06
N VAL A 175 -9.41 6.08 -0.18
CA VAL A 175 -10.22 6.71 0.87
C VAL A 175 -11.32 5.76 1.38
N SER A 176 -11.79 6.00 2.60
CA SER A 176 -12.82 5.22 3.27
C SER A 176 -14.21 5.61 2.78
N SER A 177 -15.08 4.63 2.52
CA SER A 177 -16.48 4.90 2.16
C SER A 177 -17.36 5.29 3.36
N LYS A 178 -16.82 5.25 4.58
CA LYS A 178 -17.55 5.62 5.81
C LYS A 178 -17.44 7.11 6.12
N ASP A 179 -16.46 7.79 5.54
CA ASP A 179 -16.07 9.14 5.88
C ASP A 179 -16.45 10.11 4.75
N THR A 180 -16.63 11.38 5.12
CA THR A 180 -16.88 12.48 4.17
C THR A 180 -15.65 13.36 4.09
N TYR A 181 -15.25 13.68 2.85
CA TYR A 181 -14.05 14.45 2.53
C TYR A 181 -14.44 15.81 1.95
N HIS A 182 -13.86 16.86 2.51
CA HIS A 182 -14.08 18.25 2.12
C HIS A 182 -12.82 18.84 1.49
N ARG A 183 -12.95 19.41 0.29
CA ARG A 183 -11.84 20.10 -0.38
C ARG A 183 -11.44 21.33 0.43
N THR A 184 -10.15 21.49 0.68
CA THR A 184 -9.61 22.54 1.57
C THR A 184 -9.35 23.86 0.87
N GLY A 185 -9.31 23.84 -0.47
CA GLY A 185 -8.89 24.97 -1.31
C GLY A 185 -7.39 24.99 -1.60
N ASN A 186 -6.58 24.19 -0.90
CA ASN A 186 -5.17 24.01 -1.23
C ASN A 186 -5.02 23.09 -2.45
N GLN A 187 -4.04 23.38 -3.30
CA GLN A 187 -3.74 22.61 -4.50
C GLN A 187 -2.22 22.46 -4.67
N HIS A 188 -1.77 21.22 -4.73
CA HIS A 188 -0.39 20.87 -5.01
C HIS A 188 -0.20 20.63 -6.52
N PRO A 189 0.92 21.05 -7.15
CA PRO A 189 1.14 20.89 -8.60
C PRO A 189 1.01 19.44 -9.11
N VAL A 190 1.53 18.47 -8.35
CA VAL A 190 1.45 17.03 -8.67
C VAL A 190 0.29 16.32 -7.98
N LEU A 191 0.23 16.34 -6.65
CA LEU A 191 -0.80 15.65 -5.87
C LEU A 191 -2.22 16.18 -6.15
N GLY A 192 -2.37 17.40 -6.65
CA GLY A 192 -3.65 17.98 -7.02
C GLY A 192 -4.40 18.59 -5.83
N ASP A 193 -5.72 18.47 -5.84
CA ASP A 193 -6.58 19.15 -4.87
C ASP A 193 -6.55 18.45 -3.51
N GLU A 194 -6.31 19.21 -2.45
CA GLU A 194 -6.30 18.66 -1.10
C GLU A 194 -7.70 18.53 -0.53
N TYR A 195 -7.95 17.40 0.12
CA TYR A 195 -9.15 17.09 0.87
C TYR A 195 -8.81 16.84 2.34
N ARG A 196 -9.80 17.05 3.20
CA ARG A 196 -9.74 16.73 4.63
C ARG A 196 -11.03 16.04 5.04
N GLN A 197 -10.92 15.01 5.88
CA GLN A 197 -12.08 14.42 6.56
C GLN A 197 -12.18 14.94 8.00
N ASP A 198 -13.34 14.79 8.60
CA ASP A 198 -13.53 15.06 10.02
C ASP A 198 -13.11 13.84 10.86
N GLY A 199 -12.17 14.04 11.78
CA GLY A 199 -11.67 12.98 12.65
C GLY A 199 -10.68 12.01 11.99
N ALA A 200 -10.53 10.83 12.61
CA ALA A 200 -9.58 9.80 12.20
C ALA A 200 -10.29 8.45 12.13
N SER A 201 -10.24 7.82 10.95
CA SER A 201 -10.74 6.47 10.71
C SER A 201 -9.92 5.44 11.50
N LEU A 202 -10.43 4.20 11.58
CA LEU A 202 -9.69 3.09 12.19
C LEU A 202 -8.33 2.88 11.50
N THR A 203 -8.29 2.99 10.17
CA THR A 203 -7.05 2.87 9.40
C THR A 203 -6.08 4.00 9.75
N ASP A 204 -6.55 5.24 9.87
CA ASP A 204 -5.67 6.37 10.22
C ASP A 204 -5.04 6.18 11.61
N ARG A 205 -5.84 5.74 12.59
CA ARG A 205 -5.34 5.44 13.95
C ARG A 205 -4.33 4.30 13.93
N TYR A 206 -4.57 3.27 13.13
CA TYR A 206 -3.68 2.13 12.98
C TYR A 206 -2.35 2.52 12.34
N PHE A 207 -2.37 3.27 11.24
CA PHE A 207 -1.16 3.77 10.57
C PHE A 207 -0.41 4.81 11.42
N LYS A 208 -1.11 5.54 12.30
CA LYS A 208 -0.47 6.41 13.29
C LYS A 208 0.44 5.64 14.26
N LYS A 209 0.13 4.38 14.59
CA LYS A 209 1.02 3.51 15.41
C LYS A 209 2.35 3.22 14.71
N MET A 210 2.38 3.26 13.38
CA MET A 210 3.59 3.16 12.55
C MET A 210 4.40 4.46 12.49
N GLY A 211 3.94 5.53 13.15
CA GLY A 211 4.57 6.86 13.06
C GLY A 211 4.20 7.64 11.79
N LEU A 212 3.13 7.23 11.09
CA LEU A 212 2.70 7.85 9.84
C LEU A 212 1.58 8.86 10.10
N GLN A 213 1.63 9.97 9.37
CA GLN A 213 0.52 10.91 9.23
C GLN A 213 -0.18 10.72 7.88
N VAL A 214 -1.40 11.24 7.75
CA VAL A 214 -2.22 11.09 6.55
C VAL A 214 -2.62 12.45 5.95
N ARG A 215 -2.57 12.55 4.63
CA ARG A 215 -3.19 13.63 3.85
C ARG A 215 -3.93 13.06 2.65
N TYR A 216 -4.96 13.76 2.20
CA TYR A 216 -5.80 13.30 1.10
C TYR A 216 -5.69 14.24 -0.08
N PHE A 217 -5.34 13.69 -1.24
CA PHE A 217 -5.18 14.49 -2.45
C PHE A 217 -5.87 13.83 -3.62
N MET A 218 -6.51 14.63 -4.47
CA MET A 218 -7.08 14.20 -5.74
C MET A 218 -6.20 14.73 -6.88
N PRO A 219 -5.35 13.87 -7.49
CA PRO A 219 -4.51 14.26 -8.60
C PRO A 219 -5.32 14.76 -9.79
N LYS A 220 -4.72 15.64 -10.59
CA LYS A 220 -5.37 16.19 -11.78
C LYS A 220 -5.90 15.06 -12.69
N ASN A 221 -7.14 15.21 -13.15
CA ASN A 221 -7.86 14.22 -13.96
C ASN A 221 -8.10 12.86 -13.29
N SER A 222 -7.97 12.78 -11.95
CA SER A 222 -8.56 11.69 -11.18
C SER A 222 -10.00 12.02 -10.82
N VAL A 223 -10.74 11.02 -10.32
CA VAL A 223 -12.16 11.14 -9.98
C VAL A 223 -12.43 11.05 -8.48
N ALA A 224 -11.43 10.65 -7.68
CA ALA A 224 -11.54 10.56 -6.23
C ALA A 224 -10.19 10.84 -5.55
N PRO A 225 -10.18 11.38 -4.32
CA PRO A 225 -8.95 11.56 -3.55
C PRO A 225 -8.32 10.20 -3.17
N LEU A 226 -6.99 10.19 -3.05
CA LEU A 226 -6.17 9.12 -2.49
C LEU A 226 -5.67 9.52 -1.11
N ALA A 227 -5.55 8.56 -0.20
CA ALA A 227 -4.98 8.75 1.12
C ALA A 227 -3.47 8.44 1.07
N PHE A 228 -2.63 9.43 1.41
CA PHE A 228 -1.18 9.30 1.48
C PHE A 228 -0.76 9.25 2.93
N TYR A 229 -0.19 8.11 3.34
CA TYR A 229 0.41 7.89 4.65
C TYR A 229 1.94 7.99 4.54
N PHE A 230 2.55 8.86 5.32
CA PHE A 230 3.97 9.18 5.20
C PHE A 230 4.54 9.64 6.56
N PRO A 231 5.85 9.46 6.79
CA PRO A 231 6.59 10.19 7.80
C PRO A 231 7.12 11.51 7.21
N GLY A 232 7.54 12.46 8.04
CA GLY A 232 8.17 13.70 7.56
C GLY A 232 7.23 14.59 6.74
N ASP A 233 7.72 15.25 5.69
CA ASP A 233 6.93 16.18 4.87
C ASP A 233 6.77 15.68 3.42
N LEU A 234 5.58 15.15 3.11
CA LEU A 234 5.21 14.66 1.77
C LEU A 234 5.44 15.70 0.66
N LEU A 235 5.31 16.99 0.95
CA LEU A 235 5.32 18.03 -0.07
C LEU A 235 6.74 18.50 -0.45
N SER A 236 7.72 18.30 0.43
CA SER A 236 9.09 18.77 0.21
C SER A 236 10.11 17.64 0.04
N ASP A 237 9.87 16.48 0.64
CA ASP A 237 10.89 15.43 0.77
C ASP A 237 10.99 14.56 -0.50
N TYR A 238 10.00 14.67 -1.39
CA TYR A 238 9.87 13.89 -2.62
C TYR A 238 9.74 14.80 -3.84
N THR A 239 10.38 14.39 -4.94
CA THR A 239 10.31 15.07 -6.23
C THR A 239 8.97 14.81 -6.93
N ASP A 240 8.65 15.66 -7.89
CA ASP A 240 7.45 15.52 -8.71
C ASP A 240 7.35 14.14 -9.38
N LEU A 241 8.45 13.62 -9.95
CA LEU A 241 8.46 12.31 -10.63
C LEU A 241 8.27 11.14 -9.65
N GLU A 242 8.80 11.24 -8.44
CA GLU A 242 8.60 10.25 -7.36
C GLU A 242 7.13 10.20 -6.92
N LEU A 243 6.50 11.36 -6.74
CA LEU A 243 5.08 11.47 -6.40
C LEU A 243 4.18 10.97 -7.54
N ILE A 244 4.50 11.31 -8.80
CA ILE A 244 3.78 10.80 -9.98
C ILE A 244 3.92 9.27 -10.08
N GLY A 245 5.09 8.71 -9.77
CA GLY A 245 5.30 7.25 -9.73
C GLY A 245 4.32 6.58 -8.77
N THR A 246 4.17 7.13 -7.56
CA THR A 246 3.21 6.65 -6.54
C THR A 246 1.77 6.80 -7.01
N ILE A 247 1.39 7.98 -7.51
CA ILE A 247 0.02 8.24 -7.99
C ILE A 247 -0.35 7.30 -9.14
N SER A 248 0.49 7.21 -10.17
CA SER A 248 0.22 6.44 -11.38
C SER A 248 0.05 4.95 -11.08
N THR A 249 0.88 4.42 -10.18
CA THR A 249 0.81 3.06 -9.69
C THR A 249 -0.46 2.83 -8.89
N MET A 250 -0.67 3.62 -7.83
CA MET A 250 -1.77 3.35 -6.90
C MET A 250 -3.14 3.71 -7.46
N GLU A 251 -3.29 4.77 -8.24
CA GLU A 251 -4.55 5.08 -8.91
C GLU A 251 -4.94 3.98 -9.90
N THR A 252 -3.98 3.41 -10.62
CA THR A 252 -4.24 2.26 -11.52
C THR A 252 -4.73 1.05 -10.72
N PHE A 253 -4.05 0.69 -9.64
CA PHE A 253 -4.50 -0.40 -8.77
C PHE A 253 -5.89 -0.11 -8.18
N GLN A 254 -6.17 1.11 -7.73
CA GLN A 254 -7.48 1.45 -7.20
C GLN A 254 -8.59 1.43 -8.27
N LYS A 255 -8.29 1.76 -9.54
CA LYS A 255 -9.25 1.59 -10.65
C LYS A 255 -9.61 0.13 -10.90
N ILE A 256 -8.72 -0.79 -10.59
CA ILE A 256 -8.95 -2.23 -10.70
C ILE A 256 -9.67 -2.75 -9.45
N TYR A 257 -9.23 -2.35 -8.26
CA TYR A 257 -9.73 -2.87 -6.99
C TYR A 257 -11.08 -2.27 -6.59
N ARG A 258 -11.29 -0.98 -6.84
CA ARG A 258 -12.47 -0.19 -6.45
C ARG A 258 -12.92 0.76 -7.57
N PRO A 259 -13.22 0.28 -8.80
CA PRO A 259 -13.75 1.07 -9.90
C PRO A 259 -14.95 1.95 -9.52
N GLU A 260 -15.78 1.55 -8.56
CA GLU A 260 -16.94 2.31 -8.08
C GLU A 260 -16.55 3.69 -7.52
N ILE A 261 -15.31 3.80 -7.03
CA ILE A 261 -14.72 5.02 -6.48
C ILE A 261 -13.76 5.65 -7.49
N TYR A 262 -12.79 4.88 -8.00
CA TYR A 262 -11.65 5.43 -8.77
C TYR A 262 -11.80 5.35 -10.29
N ASN A 263 -12.81 4.64 -10.78
CA ASN A 263 -13.20 4.60 -12.18
C ASN A 263 -14.67 5.01 -12.37
N ALA A 264 -15.19 5.83 -11.45
CA ALA A 264 -16.49 6.46 -11.55
C ALA A 264 -16.54 7.43 -12.74
N ASN A 265 -17.70 7.58 -13.35
CA ASN A 265 -17.87 8.48 -14.51
C ASN A 265 -18.07 9.95 -14.10
N SER A 266 -18.16 10.23 -12.79
CA SER A 266 -18.21 11.57 -12.22
C SER A 266 -17.09 11.77 -11.21
N ALA A 267 -16.49 12.97 -11.22
CA ALA A 267 -15.43 13.33 -10.30
C ALA A 267 -15.99 13.81 -8.95
N ALA A 268 -15.22 13.59 -7.88
CA ALA A 268 -15.49 14.10 -6.55
C ALA A 268 -15.69 15.63 -6.55
N GLY A 269 -16.78 16.08 -5.92
CA GLY A 269 -17.08 17.49 -5.72
C GLY A 269 -16.35 18.08 -4.50
N GLN A 270 -16.72 19.30 -4.11
CA GLN A 270 -16.15 19.98 -2.92
C GLN A 270 -16.41 19.21 -1.60
N CYS A 271 -17.49 18.44 -1.56
CA CYS A 271 -17.83 17.50 -0.50
C CYS A 271 -18.04 16.13 -1.16
N TYR A 272 -17.34 15.11 -0.70
CA TYR A 272 -17.31 13.80 -1.34
C TYR A 272 -17.35 12.69 -0.30
N GLN A 273 -18.33 11.79 -0.43
CA GLN A 273 -18.38 10.54 0.31
C GLN A 273 -18.29 9.38 -0.70
N PRO A 274 -17.23 8.58 -0.67
CA PRO A 274 -17.07 7.45 -1.59
C PRO A 274 -18.15 6.39 -1.35
N SER A 275 -18.59 5.70 -2.40
CA SER A 275 -19.56 4.61 -2.29
C SER A 275 -19.13 3.41 -3.12
N LEU A 276 -19.05 2.24 -2.47
CA LEU A 276 -18.80 0.95 -3.14
C LEU A 276 -20.04 0.41 -3.86
N ASN A 277 -21.19 1.09 -3.73
CA ASN A 277 -22.43 0.73 -4.41
C ASN A 277 -22.73 1.66 -5.60
N ASN A 278 -21.83 2.59 -5.93
CA ASN A 278 -22.01 3.51 -7.05
C ASN A 278 -22.08 2.74 -8.37
N GLN A 279 -23.22 2.81 -9.06
CA GLN A 279 -23.46 2.11 -10.33
C GLN A 279 -22.89 2.86 -11.54
N ASP A 280 -22.62 4.16 -11.40
CA ASP A 280 -22.09 4.99 -12.49
C ASP A 280 -20.56 4.94 -12.52
N HIS A 281 -20.03 3.79 -12.95
CA HIS A 281 -18.61 3.56 -13.11
C HIS A 281 -18.32 2.67 -14.32
N SER A 282 -17.05 2.67 -14.74
CA SER A 282 -16.56 1.80 -15.80
C SER A 282 -15.70 0.68 -15.22
N LEU A 283 -15.72 -0.50 -15.85
CA LEU A 283 -14.80 -1.59 -15.51
C LEU A 283 -13.59 -1.57 -16.44
N THR A 284 -12.44 -1.96 -15.92
CA THR A 284 -11.25 -2.21 -16.75
C THR A 284 -11.37 -3.57 -17.45
N LYS A 285 -10.53 -3.83 -18.45
CA LYS A 285 -10.40 -5.18 -19.05
C LYS A 285 -9.58 -6.14 -18.20
N ILE A 286 -9.08 -5.70 -17.05
CA ILE A 286 -8.25 -6.50 -16.15
C ILE A 286 -9.17 -7.24 -15.20
N VAL A 287 -9.07 -8.56 -15.20
CA VAL A 287 -9.88 -9.41 -14.31
C VAL A 287 -9.23 -9.42 -12.93
N TYR A 288 -10.01 -9.10 -11.90
CA TYR A 288 -9.59 -9.10 -10.50
C TYR A 288 -10.66 -9.75 -9.62
N ASP A 289 -10.29 -10.82 -8.94
CA ASP A 289 -11.21 -11.56 -8.08
C ASP A 289 -11.14 -11.02 -6.64
N ARG A 290 -12.17 -10.25 -6.25
CA ARG A 290 -12.29 -9.67 -4.91
C ARG A 290 -12.65 -10.71 -3.85
N GLU A 291 -13.38 -11.76 -4.21
CA GLU A 291 -13.75 -12.82 -3.28
C GLU A 291 -12.53 -13.65 -2.93
N GLU A 292 -11.76 -14.06 -3.95
CA GLU A 292 -10.48 -14.73 -3.76
C GLU A 292 -9.54 -13.85 -2.91
N ARG A 293 -9.42 -12.54 -3.20
CA ARG A 293 -8.59 -11.65 -2.36
C ARG A 293 -9.04 -11.62 -0.89
N SER A 294 -10.35 -11.56 -0.66
CA SER A 294 -10.90 -11.53 0.70
C SER A 294 -10.61 -12.83 1.44
N GLN A 295 -10.76 -13.98 0.77
CA GLN A 295 -10.39 -15.29 1.33
C GLN A 295 -8.89 -15.36 1.64
N LEU A 296 -8.04 -14.91 0.71
CA LEU A 296 -6.59 -14.88 0.88
C LEU A 296 -6.16 -14.03 2.08
N ALA A 297 -6.83 -12.90 2.34
CA ALA A 297 -6.53 -12.07 3.53
C ALA A 297 -6.81 -12.84 4.84
N ILE A 298 -7.90 -13.61 4.89
CA ILE A 298 -8.25 -14.42 6.05
C ILE A 298 -7.25 -15.58 6.23
N GLU A 299 -6.90 -16.27 5.14
CA GLU A 299 -5.91 -17.35 5.16
C GLU A 299 -4.54 -16.84 5.62
N GLN A 300 -4.11 -15.68 5.12
CA GLN A 300 -2.88 -15.02 5.56
C GLN A 300 -2.93 -14.64 7.04
N GLY A 301 -4.04 -14.08 7.50
CA GLY A 301 -4.23 -13.73 8.91
C GLY A 301 -4.11 -14.96 9.81
N LYS A 302 -4.74 -16.08 9.45
CA LYS A 302 -4.65 -17.35 10.19
C LYS A 302 -3.25 -17.96 10.13
N PHE A 303 -2.60 -17.93 8.97
CA PHE A 303 -1.21 -18.36 8.83
C PHE A 303 -0.28 -17.55 9.74
N THR A 304 -0.45 -16.23 9.76
CA THR A 304 0.29 -15.33 10.65
C THR A 304 0.02 -15.65 12.11
N GLU A 305 -1.24 -15.92 12.47
CA GLU A 305 -1.60 -16.34 13.82
C GLU A 305 -0.83 -17.60 14.24
N GLU A 306 -0.85 -18.65 13.42
CA GLU A 306 -0.28 -19.96 13.75
C GLU A 306 1.25 -20.00 13.66
N GLN A 307 1.86 -19.31 12.70
CA GLN A 307 3.29 -19.42 12.42
C GLN A 307 4.14 -18.31 13.03
N PHE A 308 3.51 -17.19 13.43
CA PHE A 308 4.23 -16.03 13.92
C PHE A 308 3.70 -15.53 15.27
N ILE A 309 2.40 -15.23 15.37
CA ILE A 309 1.84 -14.65 16.61
C ILE A 309 1.89 -15.66 17.75
N LYS A 310 1.29 -16.86 17.60
CA LYS A 310 1.22 -17.86 18.68
C LYS A 310 2.60 -18.39 19.11
N PRO A 311 3.51 -18.78 18.20
CA PRO A 311 4.80 -19.35 18.58
C PRO A 311 5.71 -18.36 19.31
N TYR A 312 5.66 -17.09 18.93
CA TYR A 312 6.55 -16.05 19.46
C TYR A 312 5.83 -15.07 20.40
N LYS A 313 4.59 -15.34 20.81
CA LYS A 313 3.75 -14.41 21.59
C LYS A 313 4.48 -13.76 22.77
N PRO A 314 5.13 -14.51 23.68
CA PRO A 314 5.80 -13.89 24.83
C PRO A 314 6.96 -12.96 24.42
N ILE A 315 7.67 -13.31 23.35
CA ILE A 315 8.81 -12.53 22.85
C ILE A 315 8.30 -11.25 22.18
N LEU A 316 7.28 -11.37 21.32
CA LEU A 316 6.68 -10.24 20.60
C LEU A 316 6.04 -9.24 21.57
N GLU A 317 5.29 -9.72 22.57
CA GLU A 317 4.69 -8.87 23.60
C GLU A 317 5.76 -8.15 24.44
N GLN A 318 6.76 -8.90 24.92
CA GLN A 318 7.85 -8.31 25.69
C GLN A 318 8.62 -7.28 24.88
N TRP A 319 8.97 -7.59 23.63
CA TRP A 319 9.69 -6.67 22.75
C TRP A 319 8.88 -5.42 22.46
N SER A 320 7.60 -5.57 22.06
CA SER A 320 6.73 -4.47 21.71
C SER A 320 6.47 -3.53 22.90
N ALA A 321 6.31 -4.06 24.11
CA ALA A 321 6.08 -3.27 25.32
C ALA A 321 7.30 -2.41 25.73
N HIS A 322 8.51 -2.80 25.35
CA HIS A 322 9.75 -2.08 25.65
C HIS A 322 10.33 -1.35 24.44
N TYR A 323 9.63 -1.34 23.31
CA TYR A 323 10.09 -0.69 22.10
C TYR A 323 10.04 0.83 22.26
N ALA A 324 11.21 1.44 22.39
CA ALA A 324 11.42 2.87 22.31
C ALA A 324 12.30 3.16 21.10
N LEU A 325 11.93 4.18 20.32
CA LEU A 325 12.72 4.67 19.18
C LEU A 325 13.92 5.49 19.66
#